data_AF-A0A7C5G956-F1
#
_entry.id   AF-A0A7C5G956-F1
#
_cell.length_a   1.000
_cell.length_b   1.000
_cell.length_c   1.000
_cell.angle_alpha   90.00
_cell.angle_beta   90.00
_cell.angle_gamma   90.00
#
_symmetry.space_group_name_H-M   'P 1'
#
loop_
_entity.id
_entity.type
_entity.pdbx_description
1 polymer ?
#
loop_
_entity_poly.entity_id
_entity_poly.type
_entity_poly.pdbx_seq_one_letter_code
_entity_poly.pdbx_strand_id
1 'polypeptide(L)' 'MPAPRPHALEVRFPGGTGALLDGRLDLPLEDPRAWVVMAHCFTCNKHYLALSRIAHHWVRAGLAVL' A
#
# COMPACT_ATOMS: atom_id res chain seq x y z
N MET A 1 -25.26 -5.17 -7.24
CA MET A 1 -24.08 -5.91 -6.74
C MET A 1 -23.09 -4.87 -6.23
N PRO A 2 -22.61 -4.93 -4.97
CA PRO A 2 -21.61 -3.97 -4.52
C PRO A 2 -20.35 -4.14 -5.38
N ALA A 3 -19.82 -3.04 -5.91
CA ALA A 3 -18.57 -3.04 -6.65
C ALA A 3 -17.46 -3.66 -5.77
N PRO A 4 -16.54 -4.46 -6.34
CA PRO A 4 -15.47 -5.01 -5.54
C PRO A 4 -14.68 -3.82 -4.94
N ARG A 5 -14.20 -3.97 -3.70
CA ARG A 5 -13.50 -2.88 -3.00
C ARG A 5 -11.99 -3.12 -3.07
N PRO A 6 -11.19 -2.10 -3.40
CA PRO A 6 -9.75 -2.20 -3.19
C PRO A 6 -9.52 -2.56 -1.72
N HIS A 7 -8.67 -3.56 -1.50
CA HIS A 7 -8.44 -4.12 -0.17
C HIS A 7 -6.98 -3.96 0.22
N ALA A 8 -6.77 -3.63 1.49
CA ALA A 8 -5.48 -3.50 2.11
C ALA A 8 -5.12 -4.83 2.80
N LEU A 9 -3.90 -5.31 2.57
CA LEU A 9 -3.34 -6.49 3.20
C LEU A 9 -2.18 -6.07 4.09
N GLU A 10 -2.09 -6.65 5.28
CA GLU A 10 -0.88 -6.53 6.09
C GLU A 10 0.14 -7.57 5.62
N VAL A 11 1.37 -7.13 5.37
CA VAL A 11 2.45 -7.98 4.87
C VAL A 11 3.67 -7.85 5.77
N ARG A 12 4.41 -8.95 5.91
CA ARG A 12 5.70 -8.96 6.62
C ARG A 12 6.78 -9.47 5.70
N PHE A 13 7.91 -8.77 5.67
CA PHE A 13 9.04 -9.11 4.81
C PHE A 13 10.38 -8.75 5.47
N PRO A 14 11.47 -9.46 5.16
CA PRO A 14 12.78 -9.11 5.67
C PRO A 14 13.26 -7.79 5.06
N GLY A 15 13.65 -6.84 5.92
CA GLY A 15 14.30 -5.60 5.52
C GLY A 15 15.78 -5.82 5.18
N GLY A 16 16.44 -4.79 4.65
CA GLY A 16 17.85 -4.86 4.23
C GLY A 16 18.85 -5.20 5.35
N THR A 17 18.46 -5.02 6.61
CA THR A 17 19.27 -5.39 7.80
C THR A 17 18.86 -6.74 8.42
N GLY A 18 17.95 -7.49 7.79
CA GLY A 18 17.39 -8.73 8.32
C GLY A 18 16.28 -8.55 9.36
N ALA A 19 15.99 -7.32 9.79
CA ALA A 19 14.83 -7.04 10.63
C ALA A 19 13.53 -7.30 9.85
N LEU A 20 12.54 -7.91 10.50
CA LEU A 20 11.22 -8.10 9.90
C LEU A 20 10.45 -6.79 9.90
N LEU A 21 10.00 -6.34 8.73
CA LEU A 21 9.25 -5.10 8.55
C LEU A 21 7.76 -5.41 8.34
N ASP A 22 6.90 -4.61 8.97
CA ASP A 22 5.46 -4.62 8.70
C ASP A 22 5.09 -3.59 7.64
N GLY A 23 4.60 -4.06 6.49
CA GLY A 23 4.06 -3.25 5.41
C GLY A 23 2.54 -3.32 5.31
N ARG A 24 1.97 -2.39 4.54
CA ARG A 24 0.56 -2.41 4.14
C ARG A 24 0.53 -2.40 2.61
N LEU A 25 -0.06 -3.43 2.02
CA LEU A 25 -0.20 -3.58 0.58
C LEU A 25 -1.65 -3.29 0.19
N ASP A 26 -1.90 -2.19 -0.51
CA ASP A 26 -3.21 -1.88 -1.09
C ASP A 26 -3.26 -2.36 -2.56
N LEU A 27 -4.22 -3.23 -2.86
CA LEU A 27 -4.40 -3.80 -4.21
C LEU A 27 -5.59 -3.18 -4.96
N PRO A 28 -5.45 -2.91 -6.27
CA PRO A 28 -6.57 -2.57 -7.14
C PRO A 28 -7.49 -3.79 -7.34
N LEU A 29 -8.60 -3.54 -8.02
CA LEU A 29 -9.65 -4.54 -8.25
C LEU A 29 -9.30 -5.55 -9.34
N GLU A 30 -8.53 -5.08 -10.31
CA GLU A 30 -8.01 -5.83 -11.43
C GLU A 30 -6.51 -6.02 -11.24
N ASP A 31 -5.86 -6.71 -12.18
CA ASP A 31 -4.44 -6.96 -12.10
C ASP A 31 -3.64 -5.63 -12.11
N PRO A 32 -2.66 -5.42 -11.20
CA PRO A 32 -1.97 -4.15 -11.09
C PRO A 32 -1.22 -3.80 -12.36
N ARG A 33 -1.47 -2.61 -12.92
CA ARG A 33 -0.75 -2.11 -14.09
C ARG A 33 0.72 -1.82 -13.80
N ALA A 34 1.01 -1.44 -12.56
CA ALA A 34 2.34 -1.26 -12.00
C ALA A 34 2.28 -1.21 -10.46
N TRP A 35 3.46 -1.18 -9.84
CA TRP A 35 3.65 -1.19 -8.40
C TRP A 35 4.32 0.11 -7.94
N VAL A 36 3.87 0.63 -6.80
CA VAL A 36 4.37 1.85 -6.17
C VAL A 36 4.87 1.49 -4.77
N VAL A 37 6.12 1.86 -4.45
CA VAL A 37 6.66 1.77 -3.10
C VAL A 37 6.58 3.15 -2.45
N MET A 38 5.80 3.24 -1.40
CA MET A 38 5.55 4.46 -0.64
C MET A 38 6.39 4.44 0.65
N ALA A 39 7.65 4.85 0.53
CA ALA A 39 8.51 5.06 1.69
C ALA A 39 8.07 6.34 2.44
N HIS A 40 7.56 6.18 3.66
CA HIS A 40 7.20 7.31 4.50
C HIS A 40 8.42 7.89 5.23
N CYS A 41 8.39 9.18 5.56
CA CYS A 41 9.45 9.85 6.30
C CYS A 41 9.53 9.36 7.75
N PHE A 42 10.70 9.49 8.39
CA PHE A 42 11.04 9.00 9.75
C PHE A 42 10.05 9.38 10.87
N THR A 43 9.32 10.50 10.73
CA THR A 43 8.35 10.98 11.72
C THR A 43 6.89 10.68 11.35
N CYS A 44 6.63 10.16 10.15
CA CYS A 44 5.29 9.73 9.71
C CYS A 44 5.19 8.22 9.91
N ASN A 45 4.06 7.71 10.38
CA ASN A 45 3.82 6.27 10.42
C ASN A 45 3.01 5.84 9.18
N LYS A 46 2.96 4.53 8.91
CA LYS A 46 2.17 3.91 7.83
C LYS A 46 0.64 4.16 7.89
N HIS A 47 0.16 4.83 8.95
CA HIS A 47 -1.25 5.13 9.18
C HIS A 47 -1.58 6.62 9.04
N TYR A 48 -0.66 7.43 8.51
CA TYR A 48 -0.93 8.85 8.30
C TYR A 48 -2.07 9.02 7.27
N LEU A 49 -3.12 9.76 7.63
CA LEU A 49 -4.30 9.95 6.77
C LEU A 49 -3.97 10.47 5.37
N ALA A 50 -2.94 11.31 5.25
CA ALA A 50 -2.48 11.80 3.96
C ALA A 50 -1.92 10.67 3.08
N LEU A 51 -1.10 9.76 3.64
CA LEU A 51 -0.56 8.60 2.93
C LEU A 51 -1.69 7.68 2.47
N SER A 52 -2.66 7.37 3.34
CA SER A 52 -3.81 6.53 2.96
C SER A 52 -4.66 7.15 1.84
N ARG A 53 -4.85 8.47 1.83
CA ARG A 53 -5.58 9.18 0.76
C ARG A 53 -4.84 9.12 -0.57
N ILE A 54 -3.52 9.29 -0.55
CA ILE A 54 -2.67 9.18 -1.74
C ILE A 54 -2.71 7.74 -2.26
N ALA A 55 -2.49 6.74 -1.40
CA ALA A 55 -2.55 5.32 -1.76
C ALA A 55 -3.90 4.95 -2.40
N HIS A 56 -5.02 5.36 -1.80
CA HIS A 56 -6.34 5.15 -2.40
C HIS A 56 -6.50 5.79 -3.79
N HIS A 57 -5.86 6.93 -4.06
CA HIS A 57 -5.89 7.53 -5.39
C HIS A 57 -5.14 6.69 -6.42
N TRP A 58 -3.95 6.21 -6.08
CA TRP A 58 -3.16 5.32 -6.94
C TRP A 58 -3.86 3.99 -7.20
N VAL A 59 -4.47 3.41 -6.16
CA VAL A 59 -5.22 2.15 -6.27
C VAL A 59 -6.42 2.28 -7.19
N ARG A 60 -7.16 3.39 -7.12
CA ARG A 60 -8.24 3.69 -8.08
C ARG A 60 -7.73 3.90 -9.51
N ALA A 61 -6.46 4.23 -9.70
CA ALA A 61 -5.82 4.33 -11.01
C ALA A 61 -5.29 2.97 -11.54
N GLY A 62 -5.50 1.87 -10.80
CA GLY A 62 -5.09 0.52 -11.19
C GLY A 62 -3.67 0.16 -10.76
N LEU A 63 -3.15 0.77 -9.69
CA LEU A 63 -1.78 0.57 -9.21
C LEU A 63 -1.78 -0.07 -7.84
N ALA A 64 -0.88 -1.06 -7.63
CA ALA A 64 -0.65 -1.65 -6.32
C ALA A 64 0.32 -0.77 -5.52
N VAL A 65 0.03 -0.54 -4.25
CA VAL A 65 0.82 0.36 -3.39
C VAL A 65 1.28 -0.39 -2.15
N LEU A 66 2.59 -0.35 -1.88
CA LEU A 66 3.25 -0.89 -0.69
C LEU A 66 3.79 0.23 0.21
#